data_AF-A0A7W1SNX7-F1
#
_entry.id   AF-A0A7W1SNX7-F1
#
_cell.length_a   1.000
_cell.length_b   1.000
_cell.length_c   1.000
_cell.angle_alpha   90.00
_cell.angle_beta   90.00
_cell.angle_gamma   90.00
#
_symmetry.space_group_name_H-M   'P 1'
#
loop_
_entity.id
_entity.type
_entity.pdbx_description
1 polymer ?
#
loop_
_entity_poly.entity_id
_entity_poly.type
_entity_poly.pdbx_seq_one_letter_code
_entity_poly.pdbx_strand_id
1 'polypeptide(L)'
;MNELENKDYIQILISLKERILQAQYNSYSAVNSEMTLAYLDIGKTISEKTKTGWGTSVIKQLSVDLQAEFVGVKGFSERNLHRMKLIYEELEANSISPQAVAKLHWGHTSLIFSKIKDKAEREFYIQKAKTKRGVEAF
;
A
#
# COMPACT_ATOMS: atom_id res chain seq x y z
N MET A 1 5.03 -31.41 -36.29
CA MET A 1 5.40 -31.19 -34.88
C MET A 1 4.88 -32.38 -34.11
N ASN A 2 5.77 -33.17 -33.52
CA ASN A 2 5.40 -34.37 -32.77
C ASN A 2 4.66 -34.01 -31.47
N GLU A 3 3.80 -34.90 -30.96
CA GLU A 3 3.05 -34.69 -29.70
C GLU A 3 3.95 -34.33 -28.50
N LEU A 4 5.19 -34.82 -28.49
CA LEU A 4 6.20 -34.49 -27.49
C LEU A 4 6.70 -33.04 -27.59
N GLU A 5 6.93 -32.54 -28.81
CA GLU A 5 7.32 -31.13 -29.05
C GLU A 5 6.21 -30.15 -28.65
N ASN A 6 4.94 -30.58 -28.75
CA ASN A 6 3.78 -29.78 -28.35
C ASN A 6 3.65 -29.69 -26.82
N LYS A 7 3.87 -30.80 -26.11
CA LYS A 7 3.85 -30.81 -24.63
C LYS A 7 4.99 -29.99 -24.02
N ASP A 8 6.20 -30.11 -24.55
CA ASP A 8 7.35 -29.34 -24.09
C ASP A 8 7.15 -27.84 -24.34
N TYR A 9 6.62 -27.48 -25.51
CA TYR A 9 6.26 -26.09 -25.84
C TYR A 9 5.22 -25.52 -24.88
N ILE A 10 4.14 -26.27 -24.58
CA ILE A 10 3.09 -25.84 -23.65
C ILE A 10 3.66 -25.64 -22.23
N GLN A 11 4.51 -26.55 -21.75
CA GLN A 11 5.13 -26.42 -20.42
C GLN A 11 6.05 -25.19 -20.33
N ILE A 12 6.85 -24.95 -21.37
CA ILE A 12 7.69 -23.76 -21.45
C ILE A 12 6.82 -22.50 -21.45
N LEU A 13 5.75 -22.46 -22.24
CA LEU A 13 4.83 -21.32 -22.31
C LEU A 13 4.15 -21.02 -20.96
N ILE A 14 3.74 -22.04 -20.21
CA ILE A 14 3.16 -21.88 -18.87
C ILE A 14 4.20 -21.29 -17.91
N SER A 15 5.40 -21.86 -17.88
CA SER A 15 6.48 -21.38 -16.98
C SER A 15 6.87 -19.92 -17.26
N LEU A 16 6.87 -19.51 -18.53
CA LEU A 16 7.18 -18.14 -18.92
C LEU A 16 6.06 -17.17 -18.53
N LYS A 17 4.79 -17.56 -18.67
CA LYS A 17 3.64 -16.75 -18.22
C LYS A 17 3.68 -16.54 -16.70
N GLU A 18 3.95 -17.59 -15.93
CA GLU A 18 4.10 -17.49 -14.47
C GLU A 18 5.27 -16.59 -14.08
N ARG A 19 6.41 -16.70 -14.77
CA ARG A 19 7.59 -15.86 -14.53
C ARG A 19 7.35 -14.40 -14.89
N ILE A 20 6.59 -14.11 -15.96
CA ILE A 20 6.18 -12.75 -16.33
C ILE A 20 5.22 -12.17 -15.30
N LEU A 21 4.22 -12.94 -14.86
CA LEU A 21 3.29 -12.52 -13.80
C LEU A 21 4.03 -12.26 -12.48
N GLN A 22 5.00 -13.11 -12.13
CA GLN A 22 5.84 -12.92 -10.94
C GLN A 22 6.76 -11.70 -11.07
N ALA A 23 7.32 -11.44 -12.25
CA ALA A 23 8.14 -10.26 -12.51
C ALA A 23 7.31 -8.97 -12.46
N GLN A 24 6.11 -8.97 -13.03
CA GLN A 24 5.15 -7.88 -12.90
C GLN A 24 4.78 -7.66 -11.42
N TYR A 25 4.44 -8.72 -10.69
CA TYR A 25 4.13 -8.67 -9.26
C TYR A 25 5.30 -8.12 -8.42
N ASN A 26 6.53 -8.50 -8.73
CA ASN A 26 7.73 -8.02 -8.05
C ASN A 26 8.02 -6.55 -8.38
N SER A 27 7.81 -6.14 -9.64
CA SER A 27 7.89 -4.75 -10.08
C SER A 27 6.83 -3.88 -9.38
N TYR A 28 5.61 -4.40 -9.21
CA TYR A 28 4.57 -3.76 -8.41
C TYR A 28 4.90 -3.75 -6.91
N SER A 29 5.60 -4.75 -6.36
CA SER A 29 5.87 -4.84 -4.92
C SER A 29 7.04 -3.97 -4.45
N ALA A 30 8.09 -3.80 -5.26
CA ALA A 30 9.26 -2.97 -4.89
C ALA A 30 9.01 -1.46 -5.08
N VAL A 31 8.23 -1.07 -6.10
CA VAL A 31 7.86 0.33 -6.34
C VAL A 31 6.73 0.79 -5.38
N ASN A 32 5.78 -0.10 -5.05
CA ASN A 32 4.68 0.28 -4.16
C ASN A 32 5.07 0.34 -2.67
N SER A 33 6.13 -0.34 -2.23
CA SER A 33 6.58 -0.22 -0.84
C SER A 33 7.10 1.18 -0.54
N GLU A 34 7.85 1.77 -1.46
CA GLU A 34 8.34 3.15 -1.32
C GLU A 34 7.20 4.17 -1.32
N MET A 35 6.19 3.99 -2.18
CA MET A 35 5.03 4.88 -2.17
C MET A 35 4.21 4.76 -0.87
N THR A 36 4.04 3.54 -0.34
CA THR A 36 3.39 3.35 0.96
C THR A 36 4.22 3.98 2.09
N LEU A 37 5.55 3.84 2.07
CA LEU A 37 6.43 4.50 3.05
C LEU A 37 6.32 6.03 2.96
N ALA A 38 6.35 6.60 1.76
CA ALA A 38 6.17 8.03 1.54
C ALA A 38 4.82 8.53 2.08
N TYR A 39 3.73 7.76 1.90
CA TYR A 39 2.44 8.09 2.50
C TYR A 39 2.45 8.03 4.04
N LEU A 40 3.19 7.10 4.63
CA LEU A 40 3.36 7.04 6.09
C LEU A 40 4.19 8.22 6.61
N ASP A 41 5.22 8.66 5.88
CA ASP A 41 6.04 9.84 6.23
C ASP A 41 5.24 11.15 6.13
N ILE A 42 4.38 11.27 5.11
CA ILE A 42 3.41 12.37 5.03
C ILE A 42 2.46 12.33 6.24
N GLY A 43 1.94 11.15 6.58
CA GLY A 43 1.08 10.95 7.75
C GLY A 43 1.75 11.37 9.07
N LYS A 44 3.01 10.98 9.26
CA LYS A 44 3.86 11.38 10.39
C LYS A 44 3.99 12.89 10.47
N THR A 45 4.39 13.52 9.36
CA THR A 45 4.59 14.96 9.28
C THR A 45 3.31 15.72 9.64
N ILE A 46 2.16 15.30 9.08
CA ILE A 46 0.87 15.92 9.40
C ILE A 46 0.54 15.71 10.89
N SER A 47 0.73 14.52 11.45
CA SER A 47 0.48 14.27 12.88
C SER A 47 1.30 15.20 13.77
N GLU A 48 2.61 15.29 13.55
CA GLU A 48 3.52 16.17 14.29
C GLU A 48 3.12 17.64 14.17
N LYS A 49 2.80 18.11 12.95
CA LYS A 49 2.43 19.51 12.73
C LYS A 49 1.07 19.88 13.29
N THR A 50 0.12 18.94 13.33
CA THR A 50 -1.18 19.18 13.99
C THR A 50 -1.03 19.37 15.50
N LYS A 51 -0.05 18.69 16.14
CA LYS A 51 0.30 18.92 17.55
C LYS A 51 0.86 20.33 17.79
N THR A 52 1.46 20.95 16.77
CA THR A 52 2.02 22.31 16.83
C THR A 52 1.11 23.40 16.23
N GLY A 53 -0.14 23.08 15.90
CA GLY A 53 -1.14 24.08 15.49
C GLY A 53 -1.56 24.07 14.02
N TRP A 54 -1.17 23.08 13.21
CA TRP A 54 -1.81 22.90 11.89
C TRP A 54 -3.28 22.53 12.06
N GLY A 55 -4.16 23.31 11.43
CA GLY A 55 -5.59 23.02 11.31
C GLY A 55 -5.96 22.50 9.92
N THR A 56 -7.26 22.23 9.72
CA THR A 56 -7.82 21.70 8.47
C THR A 56 -7.49 22.56 7.24
N SER A 57 -7.44 23.89 7.39
CA SER A 57 -7.11 24.81 6.29
C SER A 57 -5.72 24.58 5.71
N VAL A 58 -4.73 24.27 6.56
CA VAL A 58 -3.34 24.02 6.12
C VAL A 58 -3.25 22.67 5.40
N ILE A 59 -3.98 21.65 5.86
CA ILE A 59 -4.04 20.34 5.20
C ILE A 59 -4.72 20.44 3.83
N LYS A 60 -5.77 21.27 3.72
CA LYS A 60 -6.42 21.56 2.44
C LYS A 60 -5.47 22.23 1.46
N GLN A 61 -4.69 23.23 1.91
CA GLN A 61 -3.70 23.89 1.06
C GLN A 61 -2.61 22.91 0.61
N LEU A 62 -2.08 22.10 1.53
CA LEU A 62 -1.09 21.05 1.22
C LEU A 62 -1.60 20.07 0.15
N SER A 63 -2.88 19.70 0.21
CA SER A 63 -3.51 18.86 -0.82
C SER A 63 -3.53 19.51 -2.19
N VAL A 64 -3.80 20.83 -2.26
CA VAL A 64 -3.79 21.58 -3.52
C VAL A 64 -2.38 21.63 -4.09
N ASP A 65 -1.40 21.98 -3.26
CA ASP A 65 0.00 22.14 -3.68
C ASP A 65 0.59 20.82 -4.21
N LEU A 66 0.38 19.71 -3.48
CA LEU A 66 0.86 18.38 -3.91
C LEU A 66 0.20 17.90 -5.21
N GLN A 67 -1.08 18.20 -5.42
CA GLN A 67 -1.77 17.83 -6.67
C GLN A 67 -1.32 18.69 -7.86
N ALA A 68 -0.95 19.95 -7.62
CA ALA A 68 -0.42 20.84 -8.65
C ALA A 68 0.99 20.44 -9.07
N GLU A 69 1.85 20.06 -8.11
CA GLU A 69 3.23 19.63 -8.37
C GLU A 69 3.29 18.25 -9.05
N PHE A 70 2.46 17.30 -8.60
CA PHE A 70 2.50 15.90 -9.07
C PHE A 70 1.30 15.55 -9.96
N VAL A 71 1.19 16.23 -11.11
CA VAL A 71 0.07 16.02 -12.06
C VAL A 71 -0.01 14.57 -12.52
N GLY A 72 -1.20 13.98 -12.43
CA GLY A 72 -1.46 12.59 -12.83
C GLY A 72 -1.14 11.55 -11.73
N VAL A 73 -0.44 11.94 -10.66
CA VAL A 73 -0.21 11.09 -9.48
C VAL A 73 -1.43 11.15 -8.57
N LYS A 74 -2.05 9.99 -8.32
CA LYS A 74 -3.21 9.86 -7.43
C LYS A 74 -2.75 9.66 -6.00
N GLY A 75 -3.50 10.20 -5.03
CA GLY A 75 -3.26 9.94 -3.60
C GLY A 75 -3.10 11.20 -2.73
N PHE A 76 -3.06 12.40 -3.32
CA PHE A 76 -2.85 13.64 -2.57
C PHE A 76 -4.13 14.45 -2.29
N SER A 77 -5.31 13.82 -2.32
CA SER A 77 -6.54 14.48 -1.91
C SER A 77 -6.56 14.74 -0.40
N GLU A 78 -7.23 15.80 0.04
CA GLU A 78 -7.37 16.19 1.46
C GLU A 78 -7.83 15.00 2.32
N ARG A 79 -8.85 14.27 1.86
CA ARG A 79 -9.34 13.04 2.51
C ARG A 79 -8.24 11.99 2.66
N ASN A 80 -7.39 11.80 1.65
CA ASN A 80 -6.32 10.81 1.73
C ASN A 80 -5.17 11.28 2.63
N LEU A 81 -4.86 12.58 2.68
CA LEU A 81 -3.90 13.14 3.65
C LEU A 81 -4.35 12.93 5.10
N HIS A 82 -5.63 13.17 5.40
CA HIS A 82 -6.20 12.82 6.71
C HIS A 82 -6.12 11.33 7.01
N ARG A 83 -6.31 10.48 5.99
CA ARG A 83 -6.16 9.03 6.14
C ARG A 83 -4.71 8.63 6.41
N MET A 84 -3.73 9.26 5.75
CA MET A 84 -2.30 9.05 6.01
C MET A 84 -1.95 9.36 7.46
N LYS A 85 -2.39 10.52 7.97
CA LYS A 85 -2.24 10.90 9.38
C LYS A 85 -2.82 9.83 10.32
N LEU A 86 -4.08 9.43 10.09
CA LEU A 86 -4.77 8.47 10.96
C LEU A 86 -4.07 7.12 10.96
N ILE A 87 -3.66 6.62 9.80
CA ILE A 87 -2.96 5.33 9.70
C ILE A 87 -1.61 5.40 10.43
N TYR A 88 -0.84 6.48 10.26
CA TYR A 88 0.40 6.67 11.00
C TYR A 88 0.18 6.66 12.52
N GLU A 89 -0.80 7.43 13.02
CA GLU A 89 -1.10 7.52 14.46
C GLU A 89 -1.52 6.17 15.04
N GLU A 90 -2.27 5.38 14.28
CA GLU A 90 -2.64 4.03 14.68
C GLU A 90 -1.44 3.07 14.67
N LEU A 91 -0.48 3.22 13.76
CA LEU A 91 0.74 2.40 13.79
C LEU A 91 1.62 2.77 14.99
N GLU A 92 1.78 4.06 15.26
CA GLU A 92 2.52 4.60 16.41
C GLU A 92 1.92 4.09 17.73
N ALA A 93 0.60 4.23 17.91
CA ALA A 93 -0.10 3.81 19.12
C ALA A 93 -0.02 2.31 19.40
N ASN A 94 0.24 1.51 18.37
CA ASN A 94 0.26 0.05 18.44
C ASN A 94 1.67 -0.55 18.28
N SER A 95 2.72 0.29 18.22
CA SER A 95 4.10 -0.13 18.01
C SER A 95 4.29 -1.00 16.76
N ILE A 96 3.48 -0.78 15.72
CA ILE A 96 3.56 -1.51 14.46
C ILE A 96 4.58 -0.82 13.57
N SER A 97 5.62 -1.55 13.16
CA SER A 97 6.65 -1.04 12.24
C SER A 97 6.05 -0.56 10.91
N PRO A 98 6.37 0.64 10.40
CA PRO A 98 5.98 1.09 9.07
C PRO A 98 6.34 0.10 7.95
N GLN A 99 7.50 -0.58 8.07
CA GLN A 99 7.96 -1.60 7.12
C GLN A 99 7.07 -2.85 7.09
N ALA A 100 6.33 -3.12 8.17
CA ALA A 100 5.32 -4.18 8.17
C ALA A 100 4.18 -3.87 7.21
N VAL A 101 3.77 -2.61 7.12
CA VAL A 101 2.64 -2.15 6.31
C VAL A 101 3.07 -1.74 4.91
N ALA A 102 4.33 -1.32 4.71
CA ALA A 102 4.91 -1.02 3.40
C ALA A 102 4.91 -2.22 2.44
N LYS A 103 4.88 -3.45 2.97
CA LYS A 103 4.71 -4.66 2.15
C LYS A 103 3.31 -4.79 1.55
N LEU A 104 2.36 -3.98 1.99
CA LEU A 104 1.00 -3.90 1.49
C LEU A 104 0.86 -2.68 0.58
N HIS A 105 0.07 -2.83 -0.48
CA HIS A 105 -0.31 -1.72 -1.34
C HIS A 105 -1.18 -0.73 -0.54
N TRP A 106 -1.01 0.59 -0.74
CA TRP A 106 -1.73 1.63 0.01
C TRP A 106 -3.25 1.45 0.05
N GLY A 107 -3.85 0.93 -1.03
CA GLY A 107 -5.28 0.62 -1.09
C GLY A 107 -5.70 -0.43 -0.06
N HIS A 108 -4.91 -1.50 0.09
CA HIS A 108 -5.17 -2.56 1.08
C HIS A 108 -4.98 -2.05 2.51
N THR A 109 -3.91 -1.28 2.75
CA THR A 109 -3.70 -0.61 4.04
C THR A 109 -4.89 0.28 4.38
N SER A 110 -5.30 1.14 3.45
CA SER A 110 -6.46 2.01 3.62
C SER A 110 -7.74 1.22 3.92
N LEU A 111 -7.95 0.08 3.26
CA LEU A 111 -9.13 -0.76 3.45
C LEU A 111 -9.15 -1.38 4.85
N ILE A 112 -8.04 -2.02 5.27
CA ILE A 112 -7.89 -2.66 6.59
C ILE A 112 -8.21 -1.65 7.70
N PHE A 113 -7.56 -0.49 7.67
CA PHE A 113 -7.76 0.55 8.69
C PHE A 113 -9.14 1.21 8.62
N SER A 114 -9.79 1.23 7.46
CA SER A 114 -11.15 1.78 7.34
C SER A 114 -12.23 0.84 7.87
N LYS A 115 -12.12 -0.46 7.56
CA LYS A 115 -13.17 -1.46 7.79
C LYS A 115 -13.06 -2.17 9.12
N ILE A 116 -11.84 -2.37 9.63
CA ILE A 116 -11.60 -3.16 10.83
C ILE A 116 -11.28 -2.19 11.96
N LYS A 117 -12.17 -2.13 12.96
CA LYS A 117 -12.02 -1.23 14.11
C LYS A 117 -11.26 -1.90 15.25
N ASP A 118 -11.50 -3.19 15.45
CA ASP A 118 -10.78 -3.97 16.44
C ASP A 118 -9.28 -4.02 16.12
N LYS A 119 -8.46 -3.82 17.15
CA LYS A 119 -7.01 -3.73 17.03
C LYS A 119 -6.39 -5.11 16.77
N ALA A 120 -6.79 -6.12 17.54
CA ALA A 120 -6.25 -7.47 17.42
C ALA A 120 -6.60 -8.08 16.06
N GLU A 121 -7.81 -7.81 15.58
CA GLU A 121 -8.26 -8.19 14.25
C GLU A 121 -7.45 -7.48 13.16
N ARG A 122 -7.18 -6.17 13.29
CA ARG A 122 -6.31 -5.45 12.34
C ARG A 122 -4.90 -6.03 12.28
N GLU A 123 -4.28 -6.28 13.44
CA GLU A 123 -2.95 -6.90 13.49
C GLU A 123 -2.95 -8.28 12.85
N PHE A 124 -3.97 -9.11 13.14
CA PHE A 124 -4.15 -10.41 12.50
C PHE A 124 -4.22 -10.28 10.97
N TYR A 125 -5.02 -9.36 10.42
CA TYR A 125 -5.11 -9.18 8.97
C TYR A 125 -3.85 -8.57 8.35
N ILE A 126 -3.14 -7.67 9.04
CA ILE A 126 -1.85 -7.16 8.58
C ILE A 126 -0.84 -8.31 8.50
N GLN A 127 -0.77 -9.18 9.49
CA GLN A 127 0.12 -10.35 9.46
C GLN A 127 -0.32 -11.38 8.42
N LYS A 128 -1.62 -11.67 8.34
CA LYS A 128 -2.18 -12.59 7.33
C LYS A 128 -1.95 -12.08 5.91
N ALA A 129 -2.07 -10.77 5.66
CA ALA A 129 -1.79 -10.18 4.35
C ALA A 129 -0.30 -10.22 3.98
N LYS A 130 0.62 -10.29 4.95
CA LYS A 130 2.03 -10.62 4.70
C LYS A 130 2.24 -12.10 4.36
N THR A 131 1.44 -12.99 4.94
CA THR A 131 1.60 -14.46 4.85
C THR A 131 0.83 -15.09 3.69
N LYS A 132 -0.33 -14.53 3.27
CA LYS A 132 -1.15 -15.03 2.16
C LYS A 132 -0.51 -14.68 0.80
N ARG A 133 0.67 -15.24 0.55
CA ARG A 133 1.21 -15.52 -0.78
C ARG A 133 0.54 -16.79 -1.29
N GLY A 134 -0.67 -16.67 -1.83
CA GLY A 134 -1.39 -17.81 -2.39
C GLY A 134 -2.90 -17.66 -2.30
N VAL A 135 -3.49 -17.46 -3.48
CA VAL A 135 -4.87 -17.80 -3.88
C VAL A 135 -5.99 -17.25 -2.97
N GLU A 136 -6.68 -16.24 -3.51
CA GLU A 136 -8.13 -16.07 -3.60
C GLU A 136 -8.44 -14.57 -3.62
N ALA A 137 -8.86 -14.12 -4.80
CA ALA A 137 -9.38 -12.80 -5.07
C ALA A 137 -10.70 -12.58 -4.32
N PHE A 138 -10.94 -11.33 -3.95
CA PHE A 138 -12.30 -10.82 -3.75
C PHE A 138 -13.02 -10.71 -5.08
#